data_AF-A0A1B9S6D0-F1
#
_entry.id   AF-A0A1B9S6D0-F1
#
_cell.length_a   1.000
_cell.length_b   1.000
_cell.length_c   1.000
_cell.angle_alpha   90.00
_cell.angle_beta   90.00
_cell.angle_gamma   90.00
#
_symmetry.space_group_name_H-M   'P 1'
#
loop_
_entity.id
_entity.type
_entity.pdbx_description
1 polymer ?
#
loop_
_entity_poly.entity_id
_entity_poly.type
_entity_poly.pdbx_seq_one_letter_code
_entity_poly.pdbx_strand_id
1 'polypeptide(L)' 'MQSGLATITIDDDGYSEHVAYELSSQTGLLFGARELLVRAKQAKAVRLAILTTRLEHPIRIGNIDESCANFSILKNTNRR' A
#
# COMPACT_ATOMS: atom_id res chain seq x y z
N MET A 1 0.66 -13.72 -9.67
CA MET A 1 0.18 -12.85 -8.58
C MET A 1 0.89 -13.31 -7.31
N GLN A 2 1.43 -12.38 -6.52
CA GLN A 2 2.13 -12.64 -5.26
C GLN A 2 1.26 -12.13 -4.11
N SER A 3 0.99 -12.95 -3.11
CA SER A 3 0.24 -12.54 -1.91
C SER A 3 1.10 -12.69 -0.66
N GLY A 4 0.71 -11.99 0.41
CA GLY A 4 1.40 -12.09 1.68
C GLY A 4 0.99 -11.02 2.67
N LEU A 5 1.87 -10.80 3.65
CA LEU A 5 1.75 -9.71 4.62
C LEU A 5 2.73 -8.60 4.28
N ALA A 6 2.28 -7.38 4.48
CA ALA A 6 3.07 -6.17 4.29
C ALA A 6 2.81 -5.21 5.45
N THR A 7 3.67 -4.20 5.56
CA THR A 7 3.42 -3.02 6.37
C THR A 7 3.04 -1.88 5.43
N ILE A 8 1.91 -1.24 5.69
CA ILE A 8 1.59 0.05 5.12
C ILE A 8 2.14 1.13 6.04
N THR A 9 2.78 2.14 5.46
CA THR A 9 3.26 3.33 6.15
C THR A 9 2.69 4.55 5.47
N ILE A 10 2.02 5.41 6.24
CA ILE A 10 1.52 6.72 5.84
C ILE A 10 2.53 7.75 6.34
N ASP A 11 3.43 8.19 5.46
CA ASP A 11 4.56 9.07 5.81
C ASP A 11 4.10 10.42 6.38
N ASP A 12 2.94 10.92 5.94
CA ASP A 12 2.42 12.25 6.34
C ASP A 12 2.09 12.35 7.84
N ASP A 13 1.81 11.22 8.49
CA ASP A 13 1.26 11.15 9.86
C ASP A 13 2.08 10.19 10.75
N GLY A 14 3.16 9.61 10.22
CA GLY A 14 3.98 8.61 10.92
C GLY A 14 3.22 7.35 11.32
N TYR A 15 2.08 7.06 10.68
CA TYR A 15 1.22 5.93 10.99
C TYR A 15 1.61 4.71 10.17
N SER A 16 1.81 3.57 10.83
CA SER A 16 2.10 2.29 10.17
C SER A 16 1.28 1.14 10.74
N GLU A 17 0.83 0.25 9.86
CA GLU A 17 0.02 -0.91 10.25
C GLU A 17 0.26 -2.11 9.32
N HIS A 18 0.07 -3.32 9.84
CA HIS A 18 0.18 -4.55 9.06
C HIS A 18 -1.09 -4.83 8.26
N VAL A 19 -0.90 -5.22 7.02
CA VAL A 19 -1.97 -5.49 6.06
C VAL A 19 -1.65 -6.75 5.27
N ALA A 20 -2.70 -7.46 4.84
CA ALA A 20 -2.55 -8.47 3.81
C ALA A 20 -2.57 -7.81 2.44
N TYR A 21 -1.88 -8.40 1.46
CA TYR A 21 -1.84 -7.88 0.11
C TYR A 21 -1.90 -9.00 -0.94
N GLU A 22 -2.41 -8.63 -2.11
CA GLU A 22 -2.21 -9.32 -3.37
C GLU A 22 -1.57 -8.35 -4.36
N LEU A 23 -0.45 -8.74 -4.96
CA LEU A 23 0.35 -7.94 -5.86
C LEU A 23 0.45 -8.61 -7.23
N SER A 24 0.11 -7.84 -8.26
CA SER A 24 0.48 -8.07 -9.64
C SER A 24 1.63 -7.12 -10.02
N SER A 25 2.05 -7.10 -11.28
CA SER A 25 3.24 -6.37 -11.73
C SER A 25 3.34 -4.90 -11.28
N GLN A 26 2.24 -4.14 -11.32
CA GLN A 26 2.21 -2.72 -10.93
C GLN A 26 0.96 -2.31 -10.13
N THR A 27 0.08 -3.26 -9.85
CA THR A 27 -1.19 -3.04 -9.17
C THR A 27 -1.46 -4.17 -8.20
N GLY A 28 -2.34 -3.94 -7.25
CA GLY A 28 -2.71 -4.95 -6.28
C GLY A 28 -3.94 -4.61 -5.48
N LEU A 29 -4.24 -5.48 -4.53
CA LEU A 29 -5.27 -5.32 -3.51
C LEU A 29 -4.61 -5.33 -2.13
N LEU A 30 -5.11 -4.49 -1.25
CA LEU A 30 -4.77 -4.46 0.16
C LEU A 30 -5.99 -4.86 0.95
N PHE A 31 -5.77 -5.60 2.02
CA PHE A 31 -6.79 -6.05 2.95
C PHE A 31 -6.37 -5.58 4.35
N GLY A 32 -7.24 -4.79 4.98
CA GLY A 32 -6.94 -4.14 6.25
C GLY A 32 -8.15 -3.37 6.77
N ALA A 33 -7.98 -2.74 7.93
CA ALA A 33 -9.03 -1.94 8.54
C ALA A 33 -9.49 -0.83 7.58
N ARG A 34 -10.81 -0.64 7.45
CA ARG A 34 -11.39 0.39 6.58
C ARG A 34 -10.85 1.78 6.89
N GLU A 35 -10.69 2.10 8.17
CA GLU A 35 -10.16 3.38 8.65
C GLU A 35 -8.73 3.63 8.14
N LEU A 36 -7.87 2.61 8.22
CA LEU A 36 -6.52 2.64 7.66
C LEU A 36 -6.55 2.90 6.15
N LEU A 37 -7.38 2.15 5.41
CA LEU A 37 -7.46 2.27 3.94
C LEU A 37 -7.95 3.66 3.51
N VAL A 38 -8.94 4.21 4.23
CA VAL A 38 -9.44 5.58 4.00
C VAL A 38 -8.35 6.62 4.29
N ARG A 39 -7.62 6.46 5.41
CA ARG A 39 -6.50 7.35 5.76
C ARG A 39 -5.40 7.31 4.71
N ALA A 40 -4.99 6.10 4.29
CA ALA A 40 -3.96 5.90 3.28
C ALA A 40 -4.37 6.49 1.91
N LYS A 41 -5.66 6.46 1.55
CA LYS A 41 -6.15 7.11 0.32
C LYS A 41 -6.08 8.63 0.35
N GLN A 42 -6.22 9.24 1.52
CA GLN A 42 -6.18 10.69 1.69
C GLN A 42 -4.74 11.23 1.85
N ALA A 43 -3.78 10.34 2.15
CA ALA A 43 -2.38 10.70 2.31
C ALA A 43 -1.69 11.09 1.00
N LYS A 44 -0.69 11.97 1.09
CA LYS A 44 0.19 12.37 -0.01
C LYS A 44 1.23 11.29 -0.32
N ALA A 45 1.72 10.61 0.72
CA ALA A 45 2.74 9.58 0.61
C ALA A 45 2.36 8.32 1.39
N VAL A 46 2.34 7.19 0.67
CA VAL A 46 2.10 5.86 1.24
C VAL A 46 3.15 4.90 0.70
N ARG A 47 3.70 4.08 1.60
CA ARG A 47 4.65 3.02 1.28
C ARG A 47 4.09 1.66 1.68
N LEU A 48 4.40 0.66 0.88
CA LEU A 48 4.11 -0.74 1.13
C LEU A 48 5.43 -1.51 1.24
N ALA A 49 5.74 -2.01 2.43
CA ALA A 49 6.92 -2.85 2.67
C ALA A 49 6.50 -4.31 2.81
N ILE A 50 6.92 -5.17 1.88
CA ILE A 50 6.56 -6.60 1.88
C ILE A 50 7.37 -7.33 2.96
N LEU A 51 6.72 -7.95 3.96
CA LEU A 51 7.43 -8.50 5.13
C LEU A 51 8.37 -9.66 4.80
N THR A 52 8.08 -10.42 3.75
CA THR A 52 8.89 -11.58 3.34
C THR A 52 10.07 -11.19 2.44
N THR A 53 10.18 -9.91 2.07
CA THR A 53 11.25 -9.42 1.19
C THR A 53 11.82 -8.12 1.75
N ARG A 54 12.95 -7.64 1.23
CA ARG A 54 13.44 -6.28 1.54
C ARG A 54 12.90 -5.24 0.55
N LEU A 55 11.76 -5.52 -0.09
CA LEU A 55 11.16 -4.65 -1.09
C LEU A 55 10.16 -3.69 -0.46
N GLU A 56 10.32 -2.43 -0.81
CA GLU A 56 9.38 -1.36 -0.49
C GLU A 56 8.92 -0.69 -1.77
N HIS A 57 7.62 -0.42 -1.85
CA HIS A 57 7.00 0.24 -2.97
C HIS A 57 6.26 1.49 -2.51
N PRO A 58 6.57 2.68 -3.08
CA PRO A 58 5.65 3.80 -2.96
C PRO A 58 4.37 3.44 -3.73
N ILE A 59 3.21 3.63 -3.11
CA ILE A 59 1.92 3.22 -3.67
C ILE A 59 0.90 4.36 -3.61
N ARG A 60 -0.14 4.26 -4.44
CA ARG A 60 -1.34 5.08 -4.33
C ARG A 60 -2.57 4.19 -4.15
N ILE A 61 -3.37 4.49 -3.13
CA ILE A 61 -4.63 3.80 -2.88
C ILE A 61 -5.70 4.33 -3.83
N GLY A 62 -6.44 3.43 -4.46
CA GLY A 62 -7.52 3.71 -5.40
C GLY A 62 -8.90 3.59 -4.76
N ASN A 63 -9.76 2.76 -5.33
CA ASN A 63 -11.07 2.46 -4.76
C ASN A 63 -10.92 1.61 -3.51
N ILE A 64 -11.81 1.88 -2.55
CA ILE A 64 -11.91 1.17 -1.29
C ILE A 64 -13.28 0.51 -1.29
N ASP A 65 -13.28 -0.78 -1.08
CA ASP A 65 -14.44 -1.59 -0.71
C ASP A 65 -14.33 -1.95 0.78
N GLU A 66 -15.39 -2.48 1.39
CA GLU A 66 -15.59 -2.59 2.84
C GLU A 66 -14.33 -2.91 3.67
N SER A 67 -13.54 -3.91 3.24
CA SER A 67 -12.29 -4.32 3.90
C SER A 67 -11.11 -4.49 2.94
N CYS A 68 -11.20 -3.93 1.73
CA CYS A 68 -10.11 -4.01 0.77
C CYS A 68 -9.97 -2.74 -0.07
N ALA A 69 -8.77 -2.48 -0.59
CA ALA A 69 -8.54 -1.37 -1.49
C ALA A 69 -7.60 -1.75 -2.62
N ASN A 70 -7.90 -1.33 -3.84
CA ASN A 70 -6.92 -1.46 -4.91
C ASN A 70 -5.81 -0.42 -4.72
N PHE A 71 -4.60 -0.79 -5.10
CA PHE A 71 -3.48 0.13 -5.14
C PHE A 71 -2.70 -0.01 -6.45
N SER A 72 -1.94 1.02 -6.77
CA SER A 72 -0.94 1.00 -7.83
C SER A 72 0.43 1.37 -7.27
N ILE A 73 1.47 0.71 -7.75
CA ILE A 73 2.85 1.08 -7.46
C ILE A 73 3.16 2.36 -8.24
N LEU A 74 3.63 3.37 -7.52
CA LEU A 74 4.22 4.54 -8.12
C LEU A 74 5.60 4.11 -8.62
N LYS A 75 5.82 4.13 -9.95
CA LYS A 75 7.17 3.96 -10.47
C LYS A 75 8.05 5.02 -9.82
N ASN A 76 9.22 4.62 -9.32
CA ASN A 76 10.23 5.53 -8.80
C ASN A 76 10.38 6.68 -9.80
N THR A 77 9.85 7.85 -9.46
CA THR A 77 10.13 9.09 -10.19
C THR A 77 11.51 9.59 -9.80
N ASN A 78 12.53 8.73 -9.86
CA ASN A 78 13.89 9.21 -10.07
C ASN A 78 14.03 9.54 -11.55
N ARG A 79 13.43 10.67 -11.93
CA ARG A 79 14.03 11.48 -12.99
C ARG A 79 15.20 12.21 -12.34
N ARG A 80 16.38 11.61 -12.46
CA ARG A 80 17.68 12.22 -12.80
C ARG A 80 18.81 11.29 -12.36
#